data_AF-A0A3D3E6V1-F1
#
_entry.id   AF-A0A3D3E6V1-F1
#
_cell.length_a   1.000
_cell.length_b   1.000
_cell.length_c   1.000
_cell.angle_alpha   90.00
_cell.angle_beta   90.00
_cell.angle_gamma   90.00
#
_symmetry.space_group_name_H-M   'P 1'
#
loop_
_entity.id
_entity.type
_entity.pdbx_description
1 polymer ?
#
loop_
_entity_poly.entity_id
_entity_poly.type
_entity_poly.pdbx_seq_one_letter_code
_entity_poly.pdbx_strand_id
1 'polypeptide(L)'
;MFKFITSQKLKSEKRLKAVLVDWELATCSGSEFYNQGDYKNAILQFEKALSFAKTGLETNKQRTTFMKYYTLSSMNLAHTLNIYQKQPQWERVLSDAHFNMLSMMVDVSEPLSFRREAKVQAELLLKSLIGYLSKVGRQQVGDSLEEEFSRLKISH
;
A
#
# COMPACT_ATOMS: atom_id res chain seq x y z
N MET A 1 2.43 5.40 39.24
CA MET A 1 2.68 4.78 37.91
C MET A 1 1.42 4.45 37.10
N PHE A 2 0.32 3.94 37.70
CA PHE A 2 -0.89 3.55 36.94
C PHE A 2 -1.59 4.65 36.12
N LYS A 3 -1.69 5.89 36.61
CA LYS A 3 -2.35 7.01 35.89
C LYS A 3 -1.59 7.47 34.63
N PHE A 4 -0.27 7.28 34.58
CA PHE A 4 0.55 7.69 33.45
C PHE A 4 0.39 6.73 32.26
N ILE A 5 0.38 5.43 32.54
CA ILE A 5 0.22 4.37 31.53
C ILE A 5 -1.17 4.44 30.87
N THR A 6 -2.23 4.73 31.62
CA THR A 6 -3.59 4.90 31.07
C THR A 6 -3.70 6.13 30.16
N SER A 7 -3.06 7.24 30.51
CA SER A 7 -3.07 8.46 29.67
C SER A 7 -2.34 8.28 28.33
N GLN A 8 -1.20 7.58 28.33
CA GLN A 8 -0.43 7.28 27.11
C GLN A 8 -1.19 6.32 26.19
N LYS A 9 -1.81 5.28 26.77
CA LYS A 9 -2.67 4.34 26.01
C LYS A 9 -3.82 5.08 25.33
N LEU A 10 -4.53 5.95 26.05
CA LEU A 10 -5.65 6.73 25.51
C LEU A 10 -5.21 7.67 24.37
N LYS A 11 -4.05 8.32 24.51
CA LYS A 11 -3.46 9.15 23.44
C LYS A 11 -3.11 8.32 22.20
N SER A 12 -2.53 7.13 22.38
CA SER A 12 -2.21 6.21 21.26
C SER A 12 -3.45 5.76 20.49
N GLU A 13 -4.55 5.50 21.20
CA GLU A 13 -5.82 5.05 20.60
C GLU A 13 -6.52 6.18 19.84
N LYS A 14 -6.51 7.40 20.40
CA LYS A 14 -7.01 8.59 19.69
C LYS A 14 -6.22 8.84 18.40
N ARG A 15 -4.89 8.74 18.45
CA ARG A 15 -4.03 8.90 17.27
C ARG A 15 -4.32 7.83 16.22
N LEU A 16 -4.42 6.57 16.62
CA LEU A 16 -4.76 5.47 15.71
C LEU A 16 -6.11 5.69 15.02
N LYS A 17 -7.13 6.09 15.78
CA LYS A 17 -8.45 6.42 15.21
C LYS A 17 -8.39 7.58 14.22
N ALA A 18 -7.62 8.63 14.52
CA ALA A 18 -7.43 9.75 13.61
C ALA A 18 -6.80 9.29 12.29
N VAL A 19 -5.72 8.49 12.33
CA VAL A 19 -5.08 7.97 11.11
C VAL A 19 -6.03 7.11 10.27
N LEU A 20 -6.90 6.30 10.89
CA LEU A 20 -7.90 5.52 10.18
C LEU A 20 -8.92 6.42 9.45
N VAL A 21 -9.45 7.42 10.16
CA VAL A 21 -10.43 8.37 9.61
C VAL A 21 -9.79 9.21 8.50
N ASP A 22 -8.58 9.71 8.70
CA ASP A 22 -7.88 10.53 7.73
C ASP A 22 -7.53 9.74 6.45
N TRP A 23 -7.16 8.46 6.61
CA TRP A 23 -6.96 7.55 5.48
C TRP A 23 -8.24 7.34 4.66
N GLU A 24 -9.37 7.12 5.34
CA GLU A 24 -10.67 6.89 4.71
C GLU A 24 -11.14 8.16 3.97
N LEU A 25 -11.08 9.32 4.63
CA LEU A 25 -11.46 10.60 4.04
C LEU A 25 -10.61 10.91 2.80
N ALA A 26 -9.29 10.71 2.87
CA ALA A 26 -8.40 10.92 1.74
C ALA A 26 -8.71 9.96 0.58
N THR A 27 -8.99 8.68 0.86
CA THR A 27 -9.32 7.69 -0.16
C THR A 27 -10.66 8.00 -0.85
N CYS A 28 -11.68 8.37 -0.08
CA CYS A 28 -12.99 8.76 -0.62
C CYS A 28 -12.88 10.04 -1.44
N SER A 29 -12.17 11.05 -0.93
CA SER A 29 -11.94 12.32 -1.66
C SER A 29 -11.15 12.10 -2.96
N GLY A 30 -10.13 11.23 -2.92
CA GLY A 30 -9.38 10.86 -4.13
C GLY A 30 -10.25 10.20 -5.19
N SER A 31 -11.17 9.33 -4.76
CA SER A 31 -12.12 8.66 -5.65
C SER A 31 -13.15 9.63 -6.24
N GLU A 32 -13.64 10.58 -5.43
CA GLU A 32 -14.53 11.66 -5.87
C GLU A 32 -13.87 12.49 -6.98
N PHE A 33 -12.65 13.01 -6.74
CA PHE A 33 -11.90 13.77 -7.75
C PHE A 33 -11.60 12.95 -9.00
N TYR A 34 -11.27 11.66 -8.84
CA TYR A 34 -11.03 10.75 -9.96
C TYR A 34 -12.27 10.64 -10.85
N ASN A 35 -13.45 10.42 -10.25
CA ASN A 35 -14.71 10.30 -10.99
C ASN A 35 -15.12 11.61 -11.68
N GLN A 36 -14.70 12.75 -11.16
CA GLN A 36 -14.90 14.07 -11.77
C GLN A 36 -13.88 14.39 -12.88
N GLY A 37 -12.89 13.52 -13.10
CA GLY A 37 -11.79 13.74 -14.06
C GLY A 37 -10.71 14.71 -13.56
N ASP A 38 -10.78 15.16 -12.30
CA ASP A 38 -9.76 15.99 -11.67
C ASP A 38 -8.61 15.13 -11.12
N TYR A 39 -7.85 14.56 -12.05
CA TYR A 39 -6.81 13.61 -11.70
C TYR A 39 -5.67 14.24 -10.88
N LYS A 40 -5.43 15.55 -10.98
CA LYS A 40 -4.42 16.24 -10.16
C LYS A 40 -4.79 16.19 -8.68
N ASN A 41 -6.03 16.54 -8.35
CA ASN A 41 -6.49 16.49 -6.97
C ASN A 41 -6.68 15.04 -6.50
N ALA A 42 -7.11 14.13 -7.37
CA ALA A 42 -7.16 12.70 -7.05
C ALA A 42 -5.79 12.15 -6.63
N ILE A 43 -4.74 12.45 -7.41
CA ILE A 43 -3.34 12.08 -7.08
C ILE A 43 -2.96 12.60 -5.69
N LEU A 44 -3.18 13.90 -5.43
CA LEU A 44 -2.83 14.51 -4.15
C LEU A 44 -3.52 13.81 -2.96
N GLN A 45 -4.79 13.41 -3.11
CA GLN A 45 -5.51 12.72 -2.06
C GLN A 45 -5.06 11.25 -1.90
N PHE A 46 -4.77 10.55 -2.99
CA PHE A 46 -4.22 9.19 -2.90
C PHE A 46 -2.79 9.15 -2.32
N GLU A 47 -1.97 10.18 -2.56
CA GLU A 47 -0.68 10.35 -1.88
C GLU A 47 -0.84 10.53 -0.37
N LYS A 48 -1.83 11.32 0.07
CA LYS A 48 -2.16 11.46 1.50
C LYS A 48 -2.63 10.14 2.09
N ALA A 49 -3.53 9.44 1.41
CA ALA A 49 -3.98 8.11 1.85
C ALA A 49 -2.80 7.15 1.99
N LEU A 50 -1.90 7.11 1.01
CA LEU A 50 -0.69 6.30 1.09
C LEU A 50 0.20 6.67 2.29
N SER A 51 0.34 7.96 2.59
CA SER A 51 1.09 8.46 3.76
C SER A 51 0.48 8.03 5.09
N PHE A 52 -0.85 8.10 5.23
CA PHE A 52 -1.55 7.62 6.42
C PHE A 52 -1.42 6.10 6.59
N ALA A 53 -1.48 5.35 5.48
CA ALA A 53 -1.28 3.91 5.52
C ALA A 53 0.14 3.51 5.97
N LYS A 54 1.17 4.22 5.47
CA LYS A 54 2.56 4.05 5.93
C LYS A 54 2.69 4.36 7.43
N THR A 55 2.14 5.49 7.87
CA THR A 55 2.13 5.88 9.29
C THR A 55 1.50 4.80 10.17
N GLY A 56 0.40 4.20 9.71
CA GLY A 56 -0.27 3.12 10.43
C GLY A 56 0.53 1.81 10.47
N LEU A 57 1.23 1.46 9.39
CA LEU A 57 2.11 0.28 9.31
C LEU A 57 3.28 0.33 10.29
N GLU A 58 3.79 1.53 10.60
CA GLU A 58 4.84 1.78 11.58
C GLU A 58 4.36 1.61 13.03
N THR A 59 3.05 1.52 13.27
CA THR A 59 2.49 1.32 14.61
C THR A 59 2.36 -0.16 14.96
N ASN A 60 2.43 -0.53 16.24
CA ASN A 60 2.24 -1.94 16.66
C ASN A 60 0.77 -2.41 16.68
N LYS A 61 -0.19 -1.61 16.18
CA LYS A 61 -1.62 -1.91 16.25
C LYS A 61 -2.22 -1.91 14.84
N GLN A 62 -3.00 -2.95 14.51
CA GLN A 62 -3.71 -3.07 13.23
C GLN A 62 -2.80 -3.02 11.99
N ARG A 63 -1.53 -3.42 12.09
CA ARG A 63 -0.58 -3.41 10.96
C ARG A 63 -1.11 -4.13 9.73
N THR A 64 -1.76 -5.28 9.90
CA THR A 64 -2.41 -6.05 8.83
C THR A 64 -3.47 -5.22 8.09
N THR A 65 -4.26 -4.42 8.80
CA THR A 65 -5.24 -3.50 8.18
C THR A 65 -4.52 -2.43 7.38
N PHE A 66 -3.49 -1.80 7.96
CA PHE A 66 -2.74 -0.77 7.27
C PHE A 66 -1.93 -1.29 6.07
N MET A 67 -1.57 -2.58 6.07
CA MET A 67 -0.96 -3.24 4.90
C MET A 67 -1.92 -3.29 3.71
N LYS A 68 -3.21 -3.60 3.96
CA LYS A 68 -4.26 -3.58 2.93
C LYS A 68 -4.51 -2.16 2.43
N TYR A 69 -4.53 -1.20 3.36
CA TYR A 69 -4.68 0.22 3.03
C TYR A 69 -3.52 0.74 2.19
N TYR A 70 -2.29 0.36 2.54
CA TYR A 70 -1.09 0.69 1.79
C TYR A 70 -1.16 0.17 0.36
N THR A 71 -1.58 -1.09 0.20
CA THR A 71 -1.77 -1.74 -1.10
C THR A 71 -2.82 -1.02 -1.93
N LEU A 72 -4.01 -0.79 -1.36
CA LEU A 72 -5.11 -0.11 -2.03
C LEU A 72 -4.73 1.31 -2.45
N SER A 73 -4.15 2.11 -1.54
CA SER A 73 -3.71 3.47 -1.85
C SER A 73 -2.64 3.50 -2.94
N SER A 74 -1.70 2.55 -2.94
CA SER A 74 -0.67 2.44 -3.99
C SER A 74 -1.30 2.11 -5.35
N MET A 75 -2.26 1.19 -5.40
CA MET A 75 -2.96 0.83 -6.64
C MET A 75 -3.81 1.99 -7.17
N ASN A 76 -4.55 2.69 -6.31
CA ASN A 76 -5.36 3.84 -6.71
C ASN A 76 -4.48 4.99 -7.24
N LEU A 77 -3.38 5.27 -6.55
CA LEU A 77 -2.41 6.28 -6.97
C LEU A 77 -1.80 5.92 -8.33
N ALA A 78 -1.30 4.69 -8.49
CA ALA A 78 -0.73 4.21 -9.74
C ALA A 78 -1.74 4.25 -10.89
N HIS A 79 -3.00 3.85 -10.63
CA HIS A 79 -4.06 3.92 -11.62
C HIS A 79 -4.31 5.34 -12.10
N THR A 80 -4.45 6.28 -11.16
CA THR A 80 -4.69 7.69 -11.47
C THR A 80 -3.50 8.32 -12.19
N LEU A 81 -2.27 8.03 -11.76
CA LEU A 81 -1.05 8.49 -12.43
C LEU A 81 -0.97 8.01 -13.88
N ASN A 82 -1.32 6.74 -14.12
CA ASN A 82 -1.35 6.18 -15.47
C ASN A 82 -2.39 6.88 -16.36
N ILE A 83 -3.59 7.13 -15.84
CA ILE A 83 -4.64 7.86 -16.58
C ILE A 83 -4.25 9.31 -16.85
N TYR A 84 -3.56 9.95 -15.91
CA TYR A 84 -3.18 11.36 -16.02
C TYR A 84 -1.99 11.63 -16.98
N GLN A 85 -1.37 10.60 -17.55
CA GLN A 85 -0.36 10.68 -18.62
C GLN A 85 0.87 11.57 -18.32
N LYS A 86 1.30 11.65 -17.06
CA LYS A 86 2.68 12.05 -16.76
C LYS A 86 3.53 10.77 -16.69
N GLN A 87 4.66 10.74 -17.42
CA GLN A 87 5.78 9.77 -17.44
C GLN A 87 5.77 8.73 -16.30
N PRO A 88 6.17 7.45 -16.50
CA PRO A 88 5.62 6.26 -15.81
C PRO A 88 5.87 6.18 -14.28
N GLN A 89 5.34 7.13 -13.53
CA GLN A 89 5.40 7.18 -12.07
C GLN A 89 4.55 6.07 -11.46
N TRP A 90 3.52 5.61 -12.18
CA TRP A 90 2.71 4.46 -11.77
C TRP A 90 3.55 3.20 -11.57
N GLU A 91 4.58 2.98 -12.40
CA GLU A 91 5.43 1.79 -12.34
C GLU A 91 6.26 1.82 -11.07
N ARG A 92 6.83 2.99 -10.75
CA ARG A 92 7.57 3.19 -9.50
C ARG A 92 6.69 2.93 -8.29
N VAL A 93 5.47 3.49 -8.26
CA VAL A 93 4.55 3.31 -7.12
C VAL A 93 4.24 1.83 -6.89
N LEU A 94 3.90 1.09 -7.94
CA LEU A 94 3.59 -0.33 -7.82
C LEU A 94 4.81 -1.19 -7.48
N SER A 95 5.96 -0.89 -8.08
CA SER A 95 7.22 -1.62 -7.81
C SER A 95 7.66 -1.43 -6.36
N ASP A 96 7.74 -0.17 -5.90
CA ASP A 96 8.11 0.16 -4.52
C ASP A 96 7.15 -0.52 -3.53
N ALA A 97 5.85 -0.48 -3.80
CA ALA A 97 4.86 -1.12 -2.95
C ALA A 97 5.02 -2.65 -2.92
N HIS A 98 5.22 -3.29 -4.08
CA HIS A 98 5.44 -4.72 -4.18
C HIS A 98 6.68 -5.14 -3.39
N PHE A 99 7.82 -4.47 -3.59
CA PHE A 99 9.08 -4.79 -2.90
C PHE A 99 9.00 -4.55 -1.39
N ASN A 100 8.26 -3.54 -0.93
CA ASN A 100 8.00 -3.34 0.50
C ASN A 100 7.22 -4.51 1.09
N MET A 101 6.21 -5.02 0.39
CA MET A 101 5.48 -6.21 0.83
C MET A 101 6.35 -7.48 0.80
N LEU A 102 7.25 -7.62 -0.18
CA LEU A 102 8.25 -8.71 -0.20
C LEU A 102 9.19 -8.64 1.00
N SER A 103 9.68 -7.44 1.33
CA SER A 103 10.55 -7.22 2.48
C SER A 103 9.86 -7.65 3.78
N MET A 104 8.59 -7.27 3.96
CA MET A 104 7.77 -7.71 5.10
C MET A 104 7.49 -9.22 5.09
N MET A 105 7.32 -9.83 3.92
CA MET A 105 7.09 -11.27 3.78
C MET A 105 8.30 -12.11 4.22
N VAL A 106 9.52 -11.64 3.93
CA VAL A 106 10.75 -12.40 4.24
C VAL A 106 11.35 -12.06 5.60
N ASP A 107 10.87 -11.03 6.28
CA ASP A 107 11.33 -10.66 7.62
C ASP A 107 10.94 -11.70 8.66
N VAL A 108 11.91 -12.54 9.07
CA VAL A 108 11.71 -13.62 10.04
C VAL A 108 11.37 -13.13 11.45
N SER A 109 11.54 -11.85 11.75
CA SER A 109 11.14 -11.28 13.04
C SER A 109 9.62 -11.05 13.13
N GLU A 110 8.93 -11.01 11.98
CA GLU A 110 7.50 -10.79 11.92
C GLU A 110 6.69 -12.09 12.14
N PRO A 111 5.50 -12.01 12.75
CA PRO A 111 4.62 -13.17 12.91
C PRO A 111 4.29 -13.83 11.57
N LEU A 112 4.22 -15.16 11.54
CA LEU A 112 3.91 -15.94 10.33
C LEU A 112 2.61 -15.48 9.64
N SER A 113 1.59 -15.12 10.42
CA SER A 113 0.32 -14.59 9.88
C SER A 113 0.50 -13.24 9.19
N PHE A 114 1.34 -12.35 9.73
CA PHE A 114 1.65 -11.06 9.14
C PHE A 114 2.39 -11.21 7.81
N ARG A 115 3.41 -12.07 7.77
CA ARG A 115 4.16 -12.38 6.55
C ARG A 115 3.31 -13.03 5.46
N ARG A 116 2.35 -13.89 5.86
CA ARG A 116 1.36 -14.47 4.93
C ARG A 116 0.46 -13.42 4.31
N GLU A 117 0.00 -12.44 5.09
CA GLU A 117 -0.73 -11.30 4.55
C GLU A 117 0.16 -10.49 3.60
N ALA A 118 1.41 -10.21 3.98
CA ALA A 118 2.36 -9.49 3.13
C ALA A 118 2.55 -10.18 1.77
N LYS A 119 2.62 -11.51 1.74
CA LYS A 119 2.65 -12.28 0.49
C LYS A 119 1.41 -12.03 -0.37
N VAL A 120 0.21 -12.09 0.23
CA VAL A 120 -1.05 -11.85 -0.49
C VAL A 120 -1.06 -10.44 -1.08
N GLN A 121 -0.67 -9.43 -0.31
CA GLN A 121 -0.62 -8.05 -0.76
C GLN A 121 0.45 -7.83 -1.84
N ALA A 122 1.63 -8.46 -1.71
CA ALA A 122 2.67 -8.44 -2.74
C ALA A 122 2.16 -9.01 -4.07
N GLU A 123 1.41 -10.12 -4.03
CA GLU A 123 0.84 -10.75 -5.22
C GLU A 123 -0.20 -9.85 -5.92
N LEU A 124 -1.05 -9.16 -5.15
CA LEU A 124 -2.02 -8.21 -5.72
C LEU A 124 -1.33 -7.05 -6.44
N LEU A 125 -0.28 -6.48 -5.83
CA LEU A 125 0.50 -5.40 -6.43
C LEU A 125 1.24 -5.87 -7.68
N LEU A 126 1.80 -7.08 -7.66
CA LEU A 126 2.48 -7.67 -8.80
C LEU A 126 1.54 -7.87 -9.98
N LYS A 127 0.35 -8.44 -9.75
CA LYS A 127 -0.67 -8.61 -10.80
C LYS A 127 -1.06 -7.28 -11.44
N SER A 128 -1.22 -6.23 -10.62
CA SER A 128 -1.47 -4.87 -11.11
C SER A 128 -0.31 -4.37 -11.98
N LEU A 129 0.93 -4.47 -11.49
CA LEU A 129 2.15 -4.05 -12.19
C LEU A 129 2.30 -4.76 -13.55
N ILE A 130 2.16 -6.08 -13.58
CA ILE A 130 2.20 -6.89 -14.82
C ILE A 130 1.13 -6.41 -15.81
N GLY A 131 -0.09 -6.17 -15.33
CA GLY A 131 -1.18 -5.68 -16.17
C GLY A 131 -0.87 -4.34 -16.86
N TYR A 132 -0.17 -3.43 -16.18
CA TYR A 132 0.27 -2.18 -16.79
C TYR A 132 1.48 -2.36 -17.71
N LEU A 133 2.48 -3.15 -17.31
CA LEU A 133 3.66 -3.47 -18.13
C LEU A 133 3.24 -4.08 -19.47
N SER A 134 2.27 -4.99 -19.46
CA SER A 134 1.68 -5.57 -20.66
C SER A 134 1.13 -4.52 -21.63
N LYS A 135 0.35 -3.56 -21.12
CA LYS A 135 -0.28 -2.47 -21.91
C LYS A 135 0.74 -1.54 -22.56
N VAL A 136 1.93 -1.42 -21.99
CA VAL A 136 3.02 -0.59 -22.54
C VAL A 136 4.07 -1.40 -23.31
N GLY A 137 3.77 -2.67 -23.66
CA GLY A 137 4.64 -3.51 -24.48
C GLY A 137 5.84 -4.13 -23.74
N ARG A 138 5.82 -4.13 -22.41
CA ARG A 138 6.90 -4.66 -21.54
C ARG A 138 6.53 -5.98 -20.86
N GLN A 139 5.78 -6.83 -21.55
CA GLN A 139 5.31 -8.13 -21.02
C GLN A 139 6.45 -8.99 -20.46
N GLN A 140 7.60 -9.06 -21.15
CA GLN A 140 8.76 -9.86 -20.71
C GLN A 140 9.27 -9.48 -19.31
N VAL A 141 9.19 -8.19 -18.95
CA VAL A 141 9.53 -7.73 -17.60
C VAL A 141 8.51 -8.25 -16.59
N GLY A 142 7.23 -8.22 -16.94
CA GLY A 142 6.17 -8.79 -16.11
C GLY A 142 6.34 -10.29 -15.87
N ASP A 143 6.63 -11.06 -16.93
CA ASP A 143 6.84 -12.51 -16.85
C ASP A 143 8.04 -12.85 -15.95
N SER A 144 9.12 -12.06 -16.04
CA SER A 144 10.32 -12.25 -15.21
C SER A 144 10.02 -12.00 -13.73
N LEU A 145 9.26 -10.94 -13.42
CA LEU A 145 8.85 -10.63 -12.05
C LEU A 145 7.93 -11.70 -11.46
N GLU A 146 7.00 -12.24 -12.26
CA GLU A 146 6.12 -13.33 -11.86
C GLU A 146 6.90 -14.61 -11.53
N GLU A 147 7.86 -14.97 -12.39
CA GLU A 147 8.73 -16.11 -12.16
C GLU A 147 9.55 -15.96 -10.88
N GLU A 148 10.20 -14.81 -10.67
CA GLU A 148 10.96 -14.52 -9.45
C GLU A 148 10.07 -14.61 -8.20
N PHE A 149 8.88 -14.01 -8.23
CA PHE A 149 7.93 -14.06 -7.13
C PHE A 149 7.50 -15.49 -6.81
N SER A 150 7.25 -16.33 -7.82
CA SER A 150 6.82 -17.73 -7.64
C SER A 150 7.84 -18.59 -6.88
N ARG A 151 9.13 -18.24 -7.00
CA ARG A 151 10.23 -18.93 -6.31
C ARG A 151 10.35 -18.54 -4.84
N LEU A 152 9.78 -17.41 -4.44
CA LEU A 152 9.84 -16.93 -3.06
C LEU A 152 8.91 -17.73 -2.15
N LYS A 153 9.47 -18.21 -1.04
CA LYS A 153 8.77 -18.96 0.00
C LYS A 153 8.89 -18.26 1.34
N ILE A 154 7.81 -18.34 2.11
CA ILE A 154 7.84 -17.94 3.51
C ILE A 154 8.60 -19.04 4.27
N SER A 155 9.81 -18.74 4.75
CA SER A 155 10.63 -19.65 5.56
C SER A 155 10.00 -19.85 6.94
N HIS A 156 10.00 -21.07 7.47
CA HIS A 156 9.46 -21.37 8.80
C HIS A 156 10.44 -21.08 9.92
#